data_AF-B2JAX2-F1
#
_entry.id   AF-B2JAX2-F1
#
_cell.length_a   1.000
_cell.length_b   1.000
_cell.length_c   1.000
_cell.angle_alpha   90.00
_cell.angle_beta   90.00
_cell.angle_gamma   90.00
#
_symmetry.space_group_name_H-M   'P 1'
#
loop_
_entity.id
_entity.type
_entity.pdbx_description
1 polymer ?
#
loop_
_entity_poly.entity_id
_entity_poly.type
_entity_poly.pdbx_seq_one_letter_code
_entity_poly.pdbx_strand_id
1 'polypeptide(L)' 'MSPIEILQEFNSCYLKIQAIAQDENWLLLIADKKIDSEAATHVGDVLHYLGEAMGCLEEVVEVKFNQDAEV' A
#
# COMPACT_ATOMS: atom_id res chain seq x y z
N MET A 1 -1.49 3.11 18.49
CA MET A 1 -0.91 3.94 17.43
C MET A 1 -1.90 5.05 17.12
N SER A 2 -1.41 6.28 17.10
CA SER A 2 -2.06 7.46 16.55
C SER A 2 -2.19 7.34 15.03
N PRO A 3 -3.09 8.11 14.39
CA PRO A 3 -3.23 8.11 12.93
C PRO A 3 -1.90 8.33 12.21
N ILE A 4 -1.06 9.24 12.69
CA ILE A 4 0.25 9.51 12.08
C ILE A 4 1.22 8.32 12.18
N GLU A 5 1.20 7.59 13.31
CA GLU A 5 2.01 6.37 13.48
C GLU A 5 1.54 5.26 12.53
N ILE A 6 0.24 5.14 12.28
CA ILE A 6 -0.32 4.18 11.31
C ILE A 6 0.16 4.53 9.88
N LEU A 7 0.11 5.81 9.49
CA LEU A 7 0.60 6.26 8.18
C LEU A 7 2.09 6.02 7.99
N GLN A 8 2.88 6.29 9.03
CA GLN A 8 4.32 6.03 9.01
C GLN A 8 4.63 4.54 8.86
N GLU A 9 3.87 3.68 9.52
CA GLU A 9 4.04 2.24 9.41
C GLU A 9 3.68 1.74 8.00
N PHE A 10 2.56 2.20 7.43
CA PHE A 10 2.19 1.87 6.04
C PHE A 10 3.27 2.30 5.03
N ASN A 11 3.76 3.54 5.15
CA ASN A 11 4.84 4.04 4.30
C ASN A 11 6.13 3.22 4.46
N SER A 12 6.49 2.86 5.69
CA SER A 12 7.65 2.01 6.01
C SER A 12 7.53 0.63 5.38
N CYS A 13 6.35 -0.01 5.48
CA CYS A 13 6.07 -1.29 4.83
C CYS A 13 6.19 -1.19 3.31
N TYR A 14 5.55 -0.18 2.70
CA TYR A 14 5.59 0.03 1.26
C TYR A 14 7.02 0.15 0.74
N LEU A 15 7.85 1.00 1.36
CA LEU A 15 9.24 1.21 0.95
C LEU A 15 10.09 -0.07 1.08
N LYS A 16 9.91 -0.84 2.17
CA LYS A 16 10.66 -2.10 2.37
C LYS A 16 10.28 -3.15 1.33
N ILE A 17 8.99 -3.28 1.03
CA ILE A 17 8.50 -4.26 0.04
C ILE A 17 8.90 -3.84 -1.36
N GLN A 18 8.88 -2.53 -1.66
CA GLN A 18 9.36 -1.99 -2.92
C GLN A 18 10.85 -2.27 -3.11
N ALA A 19 11.66 -2.13 -2.06
CA ALA A 19 13.07 -2.47 -2.09
C ALA A 19 13.30 -3.97 -2.37
N ILE A 20 12.51 -4.86 -1.76
CA ILE A 20 12.56 -6.31 -2.05
C ILE A 20 12.21 -6.57 -3.52
N ALA A 21 11.14 -5.95 -4.04
CA ALA A 21 10.69 -6.14 -5.41
C ALA A 21 11.75 -5.71 -6.45
N GLN A 22 12.66 -4.80 -6.08
CA GLN A 22 13.72 -4.28 -6.93
C GLN A 22 15.11 -4.87 -6.61
N ASP A 23 15.22 -5.72 -5.58
CA ASP A 23 16.49 -6.31 -5.17
C ASP A 23 17.02 -7.28 -6.23
N GLU A 24 18.28 -7.12 -6.62
CA GLU A 24 18.89 -7.92 -7.68
C GLU A 24 18.92 -9.42 -7.34
N ASN A 25 19.13 -9.79 -6.08
CA ASN A 25 19.13 -11.20 -5.67
C ASN A 25 17.72 -11.78 -5.72
N TRP A 26 16.71 -11.00 -5.31
CA TRP A 26 15.30 -11.38 -5.45
C TRP A 26 14.93 -11.65 -6.90
N LEU A 27 15.28 -10.72 -7.81
CA LEU A 27 15.04 -10.87 -9.24
C LEU A 27 15.76 -12.09 -9.83
N LEU A 28 17.00 -12.35 -9.40
CA LEU A 28 17.75 -13.55 -9.81
C LEU A 28 17.09 -14.84 -9.32
N LEU A 29 16.55 -14.88 -8.09
CA LEU A 29 15.84 -16.07 -7.58
C LEU A 29 14.62 -16.40 -8.44
N ILE A 30 13.87 -15.39 -8.89
CA ILE A 30 12.73 -15.55 -9.80
C ILE A 30 13.21 -16.04 -11.18
N ALA A 31 14.21 -15.38 -11.75
CA ALA A 31 14.74 -15.71 -13.08
C ALA A 31 15.30 -17.15 -13.15
N ASP A 32 15.99 -17.57 -12.09
CA ASP A 32 16.54 -18.92 -11.95
C ASP A 32 15.48 -19.98 -11.58
N LYS A 33 14.21 -19.58 -11.38
CA LYS A 33 13.12 -20.46 -10.91
C LYS A 33 13.46 -21.16 -9.59
N LYS A 34 14.25 -20.51 -8.74
CA LYS A 34 14.61 -21.00 -7.39
C LYS A 34 13.49 -20.78 -6.38
N ILE A 35 12.53 -19.93 -6.72
CA ILE A 35 11.30 -19.69 -5.98
C ILE A 35 10.12 -19.74 -6.93
N ASP A 36 8.91 -19.85 -6.37
CA ASP A 36 7.67 -19.84 -7.13
C ASP A 36 7.53 -18.53 -7.91
N SER A 37 7.14 -18.61 -9.19
CA SER A 37 6.85 -17.44 -10.01
C SER A 37 5.70 -16.59 -9.46
N GLU A 38 4.77 -17.19 -8.70
CA GLU A 38 3.69 -16.48 -8.02
C GLU A 38 4.20 -15.52 -6.94
N ALA A 39 5.42 -15.75 -6.42
CA ALA A 39 6.01 -14.87 -5.41
C ALA A 39 6.20 -13.43 -5.93
N ALA A 40 6.56 -13.28 -7.21
CA ALA A 40 6.68 -11.96 -7.85
C ALA A 40 5.32 -11.26 -7.95
N THR A 41 4.28 -12.01 -8.35
CA THR A 41 2.91 -11.53 -8.44
C THR A 41 2.40 -11.06 -7.08
N HIS A 42 2.56 -11.88 -6.03
CA HIS A 42 2.09 -11.54 -4.69
C HIS A 42 2.81 -10.34 -4.08
N VAL A 43 4.11 -10.16 -4.33
CA VAL A 43 4.81 -8.94 -3.91
C VAL A 43 4.24 -7.71 -4.60
N GLY A 44 3.91 -7.83 -5.90
CA GLY A 44 3.22 -6.77 -6.64
C GLY A 44 1.83 -6.46 -6.09
N ASP A 45 1.04 -7.49 -5.77
CA ASP A 45 -0.30 -7.34 -5.19
C ASP A 45 -0.25 -6.62 -3.83
N VAL A 46 0.71 -6.97 -2.96
CA VAL A 46 0.88 -6.30 -1.67
C VAL A 46 1.22 -4.83 -1.85
N LEU A 47 2.10 -4.48 -2.79
CA LEU A 47 2.40 -3.08 -3.11
C LEU A 47 1.16 -2.33 -3.60
N HIS A 48 0.36 -2.96 -4.47
CA HIS A 48 -0.88 -2.40 -4.97
C HIS A 48 -1.85 -2.10 -3.82
N TYR A 49 -2.15 -3.08 -2.97
CA TYR A 49 -3.10 -2.91 -1.86
C TYR A 49 -2.61 -1.94 -0.77
N LEU A 50 -1.30 -1.90 -0.48
CA LEU A 50 -0.73 -0.89 0.41
C LEU A 50 -0.89 0.51 -0.18
N GLY A 51 -0.68 0.67 -1.49
CA GLY A 51 -0.93 1.91 -2.20
C GLY A 51 -2.40 2.36 -2.10
N GLU A 52 -3.35 1.45 -2.32
CA GLU A 52 -4.79 1.73 -2.18
C GLU A 52 -5.16 2.12 -0.75
N ALA A 53 -4.66 1.40 0.26
CA ALA A 53 -4.91 1.72 1.66
C ALA A 53 -4.43 3.13 2.02
N MET A 54 -3.26 3.55 1.52
CA MET A 54 -2.74 4.92 1.68
C MET A 54 -3.56 5.97 0.91
N GLY A 55 -4.11 5.62 -0.26
CA GLY A 55 -5.01 6.48 -1.03
C GLY A 55 -6.38 6.70 -0.35
N CYS A 56 -6.85 5.74 0.45
CA CYS A 56 -8.07 5.86 1.25
C CYS A 56 -7.91 6.74 2.52
N LEU A 57 -6.72 7.30 2.76
CA LEU A 57 -6.44 8.21 3.87
C LEU A 57 -6.53 9.68 3.47
N GLU A 58 -7.04 9.97 2.26
CA GLU A 58 -7.57 11.29 1.91
C GLU A 58 -8.60 11.72 2.96
N GLU A 59 -8.60 13.02 3.28
CA GLU A 59 -9.50 13.61 4.27
C GLU A 59 -10.93 13.17 3.96
N VAL A 60 -11.61 12.55 4.94
CA VAL A 60 -13.07 12.41 4.88
C VAL A 60 -13.61 13.83 4.94
N VAL A 61 -13.82 14.44 3.77
CA VAL A 61 -14.57 15.70 3.65
C VAL A 61 -16.01 15.33 3.99
N GLU A 62 -16.34 15.40 5.28
CA GLU A 62 -17.71 15.28 5.74
C GLU A 62 -18.47 16.50 5.21
N VAL A 63 -19.08 16.34 4.03
CA VAL A 63 -19.96 17.36 3.45
C VAL A 63 -21.16 17.47 4.38
N LYS A 64 -21.11 18.44 5.31
CA LYS A 64 -22.28 18.82 6.11
C LYS A 64 -23.33 19.36 5.15
N PHE A 65 -24.29 18.52 4.78
CA PHE A 65 -25.54 19.00 4.22
C PHE A 65 -26.24 19.79 5.32
N ASN A 66 -26.23 21.12 5.22
CA ASN A 66 -27.16 21.96 5.97
C ASN A 66 -28.57 21.64 5.47
N GLN A 67 -29.22 20.63 6.04
CA GLN A 67 -30.66 20.41 5.90
C GLN A 67 -31.44 21.30 6.90
N ASP A 68 -31.05 22.57 6.98
CA ASP A 68 -31.84 23.63 7.63
C ASP A 68 -32.08 24.78 6.63
N ALA A 69 -32.45 24.42 5.40
CA ALA A 69 -33.03 25.36 4.45
C ALA A 69 -34.52 25.01 4.27
N GLU A 70 -35.30 25.58 5.19
CA GLU A 70 -36.69 26.05 5.01
C GLU A 70 -37.73 25.07 4.42
N VAL A 71 -38.60 24.55 5.28
CA VAL A 71 -40.07 24.76 5.19
C VAL A 71 -40.65 24.92 6.59
#